data_AF-A0A7K9EZ63-F1
#
_entry.id   AF-A0A7K9EZ63-F1
#
_cell.length_a   1.000
_cell.length_b   1.000
_cell.length_c   1.000
_cell.angle_alpha   90.00
_cell.angle_beta   90.00
_cell.angle_gamma   90.00
#
_symmetry.space_group_name_H-M   'P 1'
#
loop_
_entity.id
_entity.type
_entity.pdbx_description
1 polymer ?
#
loop_
_entity_poly.entity_id
_entity_poly.type
_entity_poly.pdbx_seq_one_letter_code
_entity_poly.pdbx_strand_id
1 'polypeptide(L)'
;VTLHLNPISSVHIHQKPLVFVLNSPLPLVWKLKTERLALGIQRVFFVSLGSVVQFEKGNFSLSAETEEKLFPEKNEHLLQWAQKEYGAVTSFTELKISRNIYIKVGE
;
A
#
# COMPACT_ATOMS: atom_id res chain seq x y z
N VAL A 1 5.16 -3.50 11.00
CA VAL A 1 6.01 -2.77 10.04
C VAL A 1 5.42 -1.38 9.84
N THR A 2 6.24 -0.34 9.69
CA THR A 2 5.75 1.02 9.40
C THR A 2 5.90 1.31 7.91
N LEU A 3 4.81 1.70 7.26
CA LEU A 3 4.77 2.11 5.86
C LEU A 3 4.61 3.63 5.81
N HIS A 4 5.63 4.31 5.28
CA HIS A 4 5.66 5.75 5.09
C HIS A 4 5.30 6.06 3.64
N LEU A 5 4.24 6.83 3.43
CA LEU A 5 3.77 7.25 2.12
C LEU A 5 3.89 8.76 1.96
N ASN A 6 4.61 9.20 0.94
CA ASN A 6 4.66 10.60 0.53
C ASN A 6 4.77 10.73 -0.99
N PRO A 7 4.43 11.88 -1.58
CA PRO A 7 4.56 12.05 -3.02
C PRO A 7 6.03 12.13 -3.48
N ILE A 8 6.29 11.83 -4.76
CA ILE A 8 7.53 12.22 -5.45
C ILE A 8 7.73 13.74 -5.39
N SER A 9 8.98 14.20 -5.54
CA SER A 9 9.33 15.62 -5.34
C SER A 9 8.62 16.59 -6.28
N SER A 10 8.24 16.14 -7.48
CA SER A 10 7.47 16.94 -8.45
C SER A 10 5.99 17.09 -8.09
N VAL A 11 5.47 16.31 -7.13
CA VAL A 11 4.07 16.34 -6.71
C VAL A 11 3.96 17.03 -5.36
N HIS A 12 3.25 18.15 -5.31
CA HIS A 12 3.05 18.89 -4.06
C HIS A 12 2.09 18.17 -3.10
N ILE A 13 0.91 17.76 -3.61
CA ILE A 13 -0.10 16.95 -2.91
C ILE A 13 -0.56 15.87 -3.88
N HIS A 14 -0.54 14.60 -3.46
CA HIS A 14 -1.03 13.50 -4.29
C HIS A 14 -2.54 13.33 -4.14
N GLN A 15 -3.26 13.39 -5.27
CA GLN A 15 -4.73 13.40 -5.31
C GLN A 15 -5.35 12.23 -6.08
N LYS A 16 -4.53 11.31 -6.62
CA LYS A 16 -5.05 10.13 -7.31
C LYS A 16 -5.37 8.98 -6.34
N PRO A 17 -6.35 8.11 -6.69
CA PRO A 17 -6.56 6.85 -5.98
C PRO A 17 -5.30 5.98 -5.97
N LEU A 18 -5.14 5.17 -4.94
CA LEU A 18 -4.00 4.26 -4.80
C LEU A 18 -4.46 2.87 -4.40
N VAL A 19 -3.80 1.86 -4.96
CA VAL A 19 -3.96 0.47 -4.55
C VAL A 19 -2.61 -0.04 -4.06
N PHE A 20 -2.58 -0.59 -2.85
CA PHE A 20 -1.41 -1.21 -2.25
C PHE A 20 -1.64 -2.70 -2.05
N VAL A 21 -0.66 -3.50 -2.44
CA VAL A 21 -0.65 -4.95 -2.26
C VAL A 21 0.48 -5.27 -1.28
N LEU A 22 0.12 -5.54 -0.03
CA LEU A 22 1.05 -5.74 1.08
C LEU A 22 1.12 -7.22 1.43
N ASN A 23 1.97 -7.96 0.70
CA ASN A 23 2.18 -9.38 0.93
C ASN A 23 3.27 -9.64 1.97
N SER A 24 3.01 -10.55 2.91
CA SER A 24 3.98 -11.05 3.89
C SER A 24 3.75 -12.53 4.20
N PRO A 25 4.81 -13.30 4.52
CA PRO A 25 4.71 -14.72 4.85
C PRO A 25 4.07 -14.98 6.22
N LEU A 26 4.08 -13.99 7.11
CA LEU A 26 3.42 -14.02 8.41
C LEU A 26 2.46 -12.82 8.54
N PRO A 27 1.40 -12.93 9.35
CA PRO A 27 0.50 -11.81 9.63
C PRO A 27 1.24 -10.60 10.22
N LEU A 28 0.97 -9.41 9.69
CA LEU A 28 1.63 -8.17 10.12
C LEU A 28 0.63 -7.06 10.46
N VAL A 29 1.04 -6.24 11.43
CA VAL A 29 0.43 -4.93 11.66
C VAL A 29 1.21 -3.89 10.84
N TRP A 30 0.56 -3.34 9.82
CA TRP A 30 1.07 -2.28 8.95
C TRP A 30 0.68 -0.92 9.51
N LYS A 31 1.62 -0.22 10.15
CA LYS A 31 1.40 1.14 10.68
C LYS A 31 1.63 2.14 9.57
N LEU A 32 0.59 2.84 9.16
CA LEU A 32 0.66 3.79 8.06
C LEU A 32 1.00 5.19 8.57
N LYS A 33 2.00 5.81 7.96
CA LYS A 33 2.33 7.23 8.12
C LYS A 33 2.21 7.90 6.76
N THR A 34 1.40 8.95 6.67
CA THR A 34 1.15 9.62 5.39
C THR A 34 1.44 11.09 5.49
N GLU A 35 2.06 11.63 4.43
CA GLU A 35 2.30 13.05 4.30
C GLU A 35 1.86 13.50 2.91
N ARG A 36 1.23 14.68 2.81
CA ARG A 36 0.88 15.32 1.54
C ARG A 36 0.03 14.42 0.61
N LEU A 37 -0.84 13.59 1.19
CA LEU A 37 -1.88 12.84 0.50
C LEU A 37 -3.24 13.51 0.74
N ALA A 38 -4.01 13.79 -0.31
CA ALA A 38 -5.29 14.49 -0.17
C ALA A 38 -6.34 13.70 0.63
N LEU A 39 -7.13 14.37 1.45
CA LEU A 39 -8.21 13.73 2.21
C LEU A 39 -9.36 13.32 1.28
N GLY A 40 -10.11 12.28 1.64
CA GLY A 40 -11.30 11.85 0.89
C GLY A 40 -11.02 11.09 -0.41
N ILE A 41 -9.76 10.92 -0.79
CA ILE A 41 -9.36 10.12 -1.96
C ILE A 41 -9.33 8.64 -1.57
N GLN A 42 -9.93 7.79 -2.41
CA GLN A 42 -10.02 6.35 -2.19
C GLN A 42 -8.64 5.70 -2.21
N ARG A 43 -8.36 4.87 -1.20
CA ARG A 43 -7.09 4.13 -1.07
C ARG A 43 -7.38 2.74 -0.58
N VAL A 44 -6.99 1.74 -1.35
CA VAL A 44 -7.26 0.33 -1.04
C VAL A 44 -5.97 -0.37 -0.66
N PHE A 45 -6.01 -1.12 0.44
CA PHE A 45 -4.91 -1.94 0.91
C PHE A 45 -5.34 -3.41 0.93
N PHE A 46 -4.78 -4.20 0.03
CA PHE A 46 -4.87 -5.65 0.10
C PHE A 46 -3.72 -6.16 0.97
N VAL A 47 -4.04 -6.98 1.98
CA VAL A 47 -3.05 -7.51 2.93
C VAL A 47 -3.13 -9.04 3.05
N SER A 48 -2.03 -9.69 3.41
CA SER A 48 -2.05 -11.14 3.67
C SER A 48 -3.00 -11.49 4.82
N LEU A 49 -3.55 -12.70 4.81
CA LEU A 49 -4.47 -13.19 5.86
C LEU A 49 -3.99 -12.89 7.28
N GLY A 50 -4.90 -12.40 8.13
CA GLY A 50 -4.64 -12.00 9.52
C GLY A 50 -3.80 -10.73 9.69
N SER A 51 -3.37 -10.09 8.60
CA SER A 51 -2.69 -8.79 8.66
C SER A 51 -3.69 -7.65 8.74
N VAL A 52 -3.27 -6.52 9.31
CA VAL A 52 -4.12 -5.33 9.45
C VAL A 52 -3.36 -4.06 9.11
N VAL A 53 -4.08 -3.06 8.60
CA VAL A 53 -3.55 -1.70 8.40
C VAL A 53 -4.03 -0.80 9.54
N GLN A 54 -3.09 -0.18 10.23
CA GLN A 54 -3.35 0.81 11.27
C GLN A 54 -3.07 2.21 10.72
N PHE A 55 -4.12 3.02 10.64
CA PHE A 55 -4.04 4.41 10.19
C PHE A 55 -3.79 5.34 11.39
N GLU A 56 -3.07 6.44 11.14
CA GLU A 56 -3.08 7.56 12.09
C GLU A 56 -4.49 8.14 12.21
N LYS A 57 -4.85 8.62 13.40
CA LYS A 57 -6.18 9.22 13.64
C LYS A 57 -6.36 10.43 12.72
N GLY A 58 -7.37 10.41 11.86
CA GLY A 58 -7.71 11.55 11.00
C GLY A 58 -8.55 11.16 9.79
N ASN A 59 -8.89 12.15 8.97
CA ASN A 59 -9.80 11.97 7.82
C ASN A 59 -9.27 11.02 6.75
N PHE A 60 -7.97 10.71 6.75
CA PHE A 60 -7.38 9.73 5.84
C PHE A 60 -8.01 8.33 6.03
N SER A 61 -8.28 7.92 7.27
CA SER A 61 -8.82 6.59 7.55
C SER A 61 -10.26 6.41 7.07
N LEU A 62 -10.98 7.51 6.83
CA LEU A 62 -12.38 7.46 6.39
C LEU A 62 -12.54 7.06 4.92
N SER A 63 -11.50 7.31 4.10
CA SER A 63 -11.50 6.98 2.66
C SER A 63 -10.54 5.84 2.32
N ALA A 64 -10.00 5.17 3.34
CA ALA A 64 -9.10 4.05 3.20
C ALA A 64 -9.83 2.73 3.48
N GLU A 65 -9.64 1.76 2.60
CA GLU A 65 -10.22 0.42 2.70
C GLU A 65 -9.11 -0.60 2.90
N THR A 66 -9.37 -1.64 3.68
CA THR A 66 -8.44 -2.75 3.90
C THR A 66 -9.16 -4.07 3.69
N GLU A 67 -8.61 -4.91 2.83
CA GLU A 67 -9.14 -6.23 2.50
C GLU A 67 -8.05 -7.28 2.68
N GLU A 68 -8.38 -8.38 3.35
CA GLU A 68 -7.49 -9.53 3.42
C GLU A 68 -7.58 -10.36 2.12
N LYS A 69 -6.44 -10.84 1.62
CA LYS A 69 -6.38 -11.66 0.42
C LYS A 69 -5.40 -12.82 0.60
N LEU A 70 -5.72 -13.94 -0.04
CA LEU A 70 -4.75 -15.02 -0.25
C LEU A 70 -3.89 -14.67 -1.48
N PHE A 71 -2.64 -14.29 -1.22
CA PHE A 71 -1.70 -13.94 -2.29
C PHE A 71 -0.92 -15.16 -2.79
N PRO A 72 -0.49 -15.15 -4.06
CA PRO A 72 0.49 -16.12 -4.55
C PRO A 72 1.82 -16.03 -3.78
N GLU A 73 2.46 -17.18 -3.54
CA GLU A 73 3.75 -17.25 -2.83
C GLU A 73 4.92 -16.70 -3.67
N LYS A 74 4.83 -16.81 -5.01
CA LYS A 74 5.88 -16.36 -5.92
C LYS A 74 5.66 -14.91 -6.35
N ASN A 75 6.75 -14.13 -6.36
CA ASN A 75 6.72 -12.72 -6.73
C ASN A 75 6.22 -12.48 -8.15
N GLU A 76 6.60 -13.34 -9.11
CA GLU A 76 6.15 -13.22 -10.49
C GLU A 76 4.63 -13.41 -10.60
N HIS A 77 4.07 -14.34 -9.83
CA HIS A 77 2.63 -14.60 -9.83
C HIS A 77 1.85 -13.47 -9.14
N LEU A 78 2.42 -12.87 -8.08
CA LEU A 78 1.84 -11.70 -7.43
C LEU A 78 1.78 -10.50 -8.39
N LEU A 79 2.87 -10.27 -9.12
CA LEU A 79 2.93 -9.21 -10.12
C LEU A 79 1.93 -9.45 -11.26
N GLN A 80 1.87 -10.68 -11.78
CA GLN A 80 0.90 -11.06 -12.82
C GLN A 80 -0.55 -10.89 -12.35
N TRP A 81 -0.85 -11.27 -11.11
CA TRP A 81 -2.17 -11.06 -10.53
C TRP A 81 -2.52 -9.56 -10.50
N ALA A 82 -1.62 -8.72 -9.99
CA ALA A 82 -1.86 -7.28 -9.89
C ALA A 82 -2.03 -6.63 -11.28
N GLN A 83 -1.22 -7.04 -12.27
CA GLN A 83 -1.34 -6.56 -13.65
C GLN A 83 -2.66 -7.00 -14.30
N LYS A 84 -3.10 -8.23 -14.05
CA LYS A 84 -4.38 -8.74 -14.57
C LYS A 84 -5.56 -7.96 -13.99
N GLU A 85 -5.52 -7.62 -12.71
CA GLU A 85 -6.61 -6.94 -12.01
C GLU A 85 -6.68 -5.44 -12.35
N TYR A 86 -5.53 -4.75 -12.41
CA TYR A 86 -5.46 -3.29 -12.51
C TYR A 86 -4.90 -2.77 -13.85
N GLY A 87 -4.55 -3.66 -14.78
CA GLY A 87 -3.99 -3.34 -16.10
C GLY A 87 -2.52 -2.91 -16.08
N ALA A 88 -2.05 -2.27 -15.01
CA ALA A 88 -0.66 -1.84 -14.84
C ALA A 88 -0.23 -1.83 -13.38
N VAL A 89 1.09 -1.88 -13.15
CA VAL A 89 1.70 -1.78 -11.82
C VAL A 89 2.76 -0.69 -11.84
N THR A 90 2.60 0.31 -10.98
CA THR A 90 3.53 1.47 -10.90
C THR A 90 4.87 1.10 -10.26
N SER A 91 4.86 0.21 -9.27
CA SER A 91 6.07 -0.23 -8.58
C SER A 91 5.91 -1.61 -7.97
N PHE A 92 6.98 -2.39 -7.94
CA PHE A 92 7.07 -3.66 -7.23
C PHE A 92 8.36 -3.68 -6.41
N THR A 93 8.30 -4.14 -5.16
CA THR A 93 9.47 -4.18 -4.28
C THR A 93 9.43 -5.42 -3.41
N GLU A 94 10.48 -6.23 -3.49
CA GLU A 94 10.73 -7.35 -2.58
C GLU A 94 11.71 -6.92 -1.48
N LEU A 95 11.39 -7.24 -0.22
CA LEU A 95 12.21 -6.87 0.94
C LEU A 95 12.43 -8.10 1.83
N LYS A 96 13.69 -8.35 2.22
CA LYS A 96 14.03 -9.48 3.11
C LYS A 96 13.54 -9.25 4.54
N ILE A 97 13.93 -8.13 5.18
CA ILE A 97 13.42 -7.69 6.48
C ILE A 97 13.49 -6.16 6.51
N SER A 98 12.37 -5.48 6.75
CA SER A 98 12.37 -4.05 7.04
C SER A 98 11.31 -3.68 8.07
N ARG A 99 11.71 -2.84 9.05
CA ARG A 99 10.78 -2.25 10.01
C ARG A 99 10.13 -0.97 9.49
N ASN A 100 10.78 -0.28 8.55
CA ASN A 100 10.32 0.99 7.97
C ASN A 100 10.46 0.92 6.45
N ILE A 101 9.34 1.07 5.75
CA ILE A 101 9.27 1.04 4.29
C ILE A 101 8.83 2.41 3.82
N TYR A 102 9.56 3.00 2.88
CA TYR A 102 9.30 4.34 2.36
C TYR A 102 8.90 4.21 0.90
N ILE A 103 7.67 4.59 0.57
CA ILE A 103 7.16 4.59 -0.80
C ILE A 103 6.86 6.02 -1.20
N LYS A 104 7.51 6.46 -2.27
CA LYS A 104 7.21 7.72 -2.94
C LYS A 104 6.18 7.47 -4.04
N VAL A 105 5.00 8.08 -3.93
CA VAL A 105 3.92 7.92 -4.90
C VAL A 105 3.95 9.02 -5.96
N GLY A 106 3.80 8.65 -7.23
CA GLY A 106 3.60 9.61 -8.31
C GLY A 106 3.81 9.03 -9.70
N GLU A 107 2.69 8.87 -10.42
CA GLU A 107 2.42 9.52 -11.71
C GLU A 107 0.92 9.75 -11.84
#